data_AF-A0A954K891-F1
#
_entry.id   AF-A0A954K891-F1
#
_cell.length_a   1.000
_cell.length_b   1.000
_cell.length_c   1.000
_cell.angle_alpha   90.00
_cell.angle_beta   90.00
_cell.angle_gamma   90.00
#
_symmetry.space_group_name_H-M   'P 1'
#
loop_
_entity.id
_entity.type
_entity.pdbx_description
1 polymer ?
#
loop_
_entity_poly.entity_id
_entity_poly.type
_entity_poly.pdbx_seq_one_letter_code
_entity_poly.pdbx_strand_id
1 'polypeptide(L)'
;MGLVVSGYGNAGGPDEHLIYSNVLIGLILKQLYLTAPLMPWYGAYLLLVQFLSHWILLYALLLLNRDYRCVLGYLLFYLVVGIYCLTHTQFTTTAFLAGMAGLAVILSSLFLDSKGPHCRWLKWMGAILLIASSLIRYPSFQMLILASVPLLLGTVFHFFKVIEWKRYLIPAAVAVIGVFGCKIYDTHYYQVDDDWRNFISYHAAAADVSNYVQIPYTEKTRFVFDKVGWSLIDYLMV
;
A
#
# COMPACT_ATOMS: atom_id res chain seq x y z
N MET A 1 -13.54 5.43 -1.09
CA MET A 1 -13.20 4.02 -0.78
C MET A 1 -14.00 3.50 0.39
N GLY A 2 -13.87 4.07 1.61
CA GLY A 2 -14.67 3.62 2.77
C GLY A 2 -16.19 3.67 2.57
N LEU A 3 -16.70 4.69 1.85
CA LEU A 3 -18.13 4.82 1.51
C LEU A 3 -18.64 3.65 0.64
N VAL A 4 -17.92 3.29 -0.43
CA VAL A 4 -18.29 2.17 -1.32
C VAL A 4 -18.26 0.83 -0.58
N VAL A 5 -17.22 0.57 0.21
CA VAL A 5 -17.06 -0.71 0.95
C VAL A 5 -18.08 -0.86 2.08
N SER A 6 -18.46 0.25 2.72
CA SER A 6 -19.50 0.25 3.76
C SER A 6 -20.93 0.21 3.19
N GLY A 7 -21.09 0.25 1.86
CA GLY A 7 -22.39 0.28 1.20
C GLY A 7 -23.11 1.63 1.32
N TYR A 8 -22.40 2.71 1.66
CA TYR A 8 -22.96 4.06 1.69
C TYR A 8 -22.58 4.83 0.41
N GLY A 9 -23.59 5.28 -0.36
CA GLY A 9 -23.41 6.00 -1.62
C GLY A 9 -24.11 5.31 -2.80
N ASN A 10 -23.38 5.02 -3.88
CA ASN A 10 -23.93 4.42 -5.11
C ASN A 10 -24.06 2.88 -5.09
N ALA A 11 -23.77 2.22 -3.97
CA ALA A 11 -23.84 0.76 -3.84
C ALA A 11 -25.03 0.35 -2.94
N GLY A 12 -25.76 -0.69 -3.34
CA GLY A 12 -26.93 -1.20 -2.59
C GLY A 12 -26.60 -1.97 -1.30
N GLY A 13 -25.33 -2.06 -0.92
CA GLY A 13 -24.83 -2.77 0.26
C GLY A 13 -23.30 -2.89 0.27
N PRO A 14 -22.70 -3.50 1.32
CA PRO A 14 -21.26 -3.69 1.42
C PRO A 14 -20.68 -4.50 0.26
N ASP A 15 -19.73 -3.91 -0.46
CA ASP A 15 -19.13 -4.47 -1.67
C ASP A 15 -17.62 -4.76 -1.45
N GLU A 16 -17.17 -5.93 -1.90
CA GLU A 16 -15.77 -6.36 -1.86
C GLU A 16 -14.89 -5.68 -2.91
N HIS A 17 -15.48 -5.05 -3.92
CA HIS A 17 -14.74 -4.45 -5.02
C HIS A 17 -14.10 -3.10 -4.61
N LEU A 18 -12.81 -3.15 -4.36
CA LEU A 18 -11.96 -2.01 -4.03
C LEU A 18 -11.19 -1.55 -5.28
N ILE A 19 -11.46 -0.34 -5.77
CA ILE A 19 -10.82 0.22 -6.99
C ILE A 19 -9.28 0.23 -6.91
N TYR A 20 -8.71 0.46 -5.73
CA TYR A 20 -7.25 0.64 -5.56
C TYR A 20 -6.56 -0.39 -4.67
N SER A 21 -7.31 -1.27 -4.03
CA SER A 21 -6.80 -2.28 -3.09
C SER A 21 -7.25 -3.66 -3.53
N ASN A 22 -6.50 -4.69 -3.15
CA ASN A 22 -6.77 -6.04 -3.60
C ASN A 22 -8.13 -6.54 -3.09
N VAL A 23 -8.85 -7.29 -3.95
CA VAL A 23 -10.15 -7.89 -3.61
C VAL A 23 -10.12 -8.73 -2.33
N LEU A 24 -8.99 -9.37 -1.98
CA LEU A 24 -8.86 -10.14 -0.74
C LEU A 24 -9.06 -9.29 0.52
N ILE A 25 -8.58 -8.04 0.51
CA ILE A 25 -8.84 -7.07 1.59
C ILE A 25 -10.33 -6.70 1.59
N GLY A 26 -10.90 -6.53 0.40
CA GLY A 26 -12.32 -6.23 0.22
C GLY A 26 -13.24 -7.30 0.81
N LEU A 27 -12.95 -8.58 0.57
CA LEU A 27 -13.71 -9.70 1.13
C LEU A 27 -13.68 -9.71 2.67
N ILE A 28 -12.51 -9.46 3.26
CA ILE A 28 -12.36 -9.37 4.73
C ILE A 28 -13.19 -8.19 5.26
N LEU A 29 -13.07 -7.02 4.63
CA LEU A 29 -13.81 -5.83 5.03
C LEU A 29 -15.32 -6.00 4.90
N LYS A 30 -15.79 -6.62 3.81
CA LYS A 30 -17.21 -6.94 3.60
C LYS A 30 -17.76 -7.74 4.77
N GLN A 31 -17.07 -8.79 5.19
CA GLN A 31 -17.50 -9.60 6.33
C GLN A 31 -17.55 -8.78 7.63
N LEU A 32 -16.57 -7.91 7.87
CA LEU A 32 -16.57 -7.03 9.04
C LEU A 32 -17.75 -6.05 9.02
N TYR A 33 -18.03 -5.41 7.88
CA TYR A 33 -19.16 -4.50 7.73
C TYR A 33 -20.51 -5.20 7.84
N LEU A 34 -20.63 -6.47 7.44
CA LEU A 34 -21.84 -7.27 7.70
C LEU A 34 -22.07 -7.53 9.19
N THR A 35 -21.00 -7.71 9.98
CA THR A 35 -21.12 -7.94 11.43
C THR A 35 -21.34 -6.67 12.24
N ALA A 36 -20.71 -5.56 11.85
CA ALA A 36 -20.82 -4.26 12.52
C ALA A 36 -20.78 -3.12 11.49
N PRO A 37 -21.93 -2.73 10.91
CA PRO A 37 -21.98 -1.78 9.79
C PRO A 37 -21.64 -0.34 10.19
N LEU A 38 -21.80 0.01 11.47
CA LEU A 38 -21.52 1.36 11.98
C LEU A 38 -20.03 1.60 12.26
N MET A 39 -19.22 0.54 12.32
CA MET A 39 -17.79 0.67 12.61
C MET A 39 -17.02 1.02 11.32
N PRO A 40 -16.13 2.03 11.35
CA PRO A 40 -15.35 2.43 10.17
C PRO A 40 -14.17 1.46 9.93
N TRP A 41 -14.46 0.20 9.61
CA TRP A 41 -13.46 -0.86 9.44
C TRP A 41 -12.37 -0.51 8.42
N TYR A 42 -12.71 0.25 7.38
CA TYR A 42 -11.74 0.74 6.39
C TYR A 42 -10.70 1.68 7.03
N GLY A 43 -11.13 2.61 7.88
CA GLY A 43 -10.20 3.47 8.62
C GLY A 43 -9.42 2.69 9.67
N ALA A 44 -10.11 1.80 10.39
CA ALA A 44 -9.53 0.99 11.45
C ALA A 44 -8.39 0.09 10.95
N TYR A 45 -8.55 -0.59 9.79
CA TYR A 45 -7.47 -1.42 9.27
C TYR A 45 -6.26 -0.58 8.84
N LEU A 46 -6.46 0.60 8.25
CA LEU A 46 -5.34 1.47 7.86
C LEU A 46 -4.55 1.91 9.08
N LEU A 47 -5.23 2.35 10.15
CA LEU A 47 -4.59 2.74 11.40
C LEU A 47 -3.88 1.55 12.06
N LEU A 48 -4.48 0.36 12.04
CA LEU A 48 -3.85 -0.85 12.56
C LEU A 48 -2.56 -1.20 11.80
N VAL A 49 -2.60 -1.17 10.46
CA VAL A 49 -1.42 -1.42 9.63
C VAL A 49 -0.35 -0.35 9.88
N GLN A 50 -0.73 0.91 10.00
CA GLN A 50 0.23 1.98 10.33
C GLN A 50 0.87 1.76 11.70
N PHE A 51 0.09 1.40 12.72
CA PHE A 51 0.60 1.08 14.05
C PHE A 51 1.59 -0.08 14.01
N LEU A 52 1.22 -1.20 13.38
CA LEU A 52 2.09 -2.37 13.26
C LEU A 52 3.37 -2.05 12.49
N SER A 53 3.27 -1.26 11.41
CA SER A 53 4.44 -0.87 10.60
C SER A 53 5.42 -0.03 11.40
N HIS A 54 4.94 0.94 12.18
CA HIS A 54 5.76 1.75 13.08
C HIS A 54 6.41 0.90 14.17
N TRP A 55 5.65 0.01 14.80
CA TRP A 55 6.17 -0.90 15.81
C TRP A 55 7.29 -1.79 15.25
N ILE A 56 7.08 -2.35 14.07
CA ILE A 56 8.06 -3.22 13.39
C ILE A 56 9.29 -2.44 12.93
N LEU A 57 9.13 -1.20 12.45
CA LEU A 57 10.26 -0.31 12.11
C LEU A 57 11.14 -0.05 13.33
N LEU A 58 10.54 0.38 14.44
CA LEU A 58 11.27 0.60 15.69
C LEU A 58 11.95 -0.69 16.17
N TYR A 59 11.24 -1.81 16.10
CA TYR A 59 11.78 -3.12 16.47
C TYR A 59 13.00 -3.51 15.62
N ALA A 60 12.93 -3.35 14.28
CA ALA A 60 14.04 -3.64 13.37
C ALA A 60 15.27 -2.75 13.63
N LEU A 61 15.05 -1.47 13.98
CA LEU A 61 16.10 -0.54 14.36
C LEU A 61 16.78 -0.95 15.68
N LEU A 62 16.00 -1.28 16.70
CA LEU A 62 16.50 -1.74 18.01
C LEU A 62 17.21 -3.10 17.95
N LEU A 63 16.89 -3.93 16.96
CA LEU A 63 17.63 -5.15 16.67
C LEU A 63 19.04 -4.89 16.17
N LEU A 64 19.26 -3.81 15.42
CA LEU A 64 20.57 -3.43 14.90
C LEU A 64 21.43 -2.74 15.96
N ASN A 65 20.86 -1.78 16.68
CA ASN A 65 21.56 -1.04 17.72
C ASN A 65 20.60 -0.54 18.80
N ARG A 66 20.89 -0.85 20.07
CA ARG A 66 20.09 -0.44 21.24
C ARG A 66 20.62 0.86 21.85
N ASP A 67 20.85 1.86 21.01
CA ASP A 67 21.38 3.15 21.41
C ASP A 67 20.26 4.22 21.49
N TYR A 68 20.38 5.18 22.42
CA TYR A 68 19.45 6.28 22.58
C TYR A 68 19.36 7.13 21.30
N ARG A 69 20.45 7.21 20.52
CA ARG A 69 20.49 7.90 19.22
C ARG A 69 19.58 7.25 18.19
N CYS A 70 19.46 5.92 18.23
CA CYS A 70 18.58 5.16 17.36
C CYS A 70 17.11 5.45 17.70
N VAL A 71 16.78 5.43 19.00
CA VAL A 71 15.45 5.79 19.49
C VAL A 71 15.10 7.24 19.16
N LEU A 72 16.04 8.17 19.37
CA LEU A 72 15.86 9.59 19.05
C LEU A 72 15.65 9.81 17.55
N GLY A 73 16.44 9.15 16.70
CA GLY A 73 16.28 9.22 15.25
C GLY A 73 14.92 8.68 14.79
N TYR A 74 14.47 7.56 15.35
CA TYR A 74 13.13 7.04 15.09
C TYR A 74 12.05 7.99 15.59
N LEU A 75 12.22 8.60 16.76
CA LEU A 75 11.24 9.52 17.33
C LEU A 75 11.11 10.78 16.45
N LEU A 76 12.21 11.34 15.96
CA LEU A 76 12.19 12.44 14.99
C LEU A 76 11.49 12.03 13.68
N PHE A 77 11.81 10.84 13.15
CA PHE A 77 11.11 10.29 11.99
C PHE A 77 9.60 10.16 12.24
N TYR A 78 9.21 9.64 13.40
CA TYR A 78 7.80 9.48 13.77
C TYR A 78 7.08 10.82 13.92
N LEU A 79 7.71 11.81 14.54
CA LEU A 79 7.12 13.15 14.71
C LEU A 79 6.88 13.86 13.37
N VAL A 80 7.76 13.66 12.38
CA VAL A 80 7.63 14.31 11.07
C VAL A 80 6.77 13.46 10.13
N VAL A 81 7.17 12.22 9.89
CA VAL A 81 6.54 11.34 8.89
C VAL A 81 5.36 10.57 9.48
N GLY A 82 5.52 10.04 10.70
CA GLY A 82 4.48 9.25 11.37
C GLY A 82 3.22 10.05 11.67
N ILE A 83 3.36 11.25 12.25
CA ILE A 83 2.22 12.15 12.51
C ILE A 83 1.55 12.59 11.21
N TYR A 84 2.32 12.90 10.17
CA TYR A 84 1.75 13.22 8.87
C TYR A 84 0.93 12.04 8.32
N CYS A 85 1.47 10.82 8.36
CA CYS A 85 0.76 9.62 7.89
C CYS A 85 -0.51 9.31 8.70
N LEU A 86 -0.51 9.59 10.00
CA LEU A 86 -1.66 9.39 10.88
C LEU A 86 -2.77 10.41 10.61
N THR A 87 -2.40 11.70 10.49
CA THR A 87 -3.37 12.78 10.21
C THR A 87 -3.93 12.71 8.80
N HIS A 88 -3.11 12.30 7.83
CA HIS A 88 -3.50 12.13 6.42
C HIS A 88 -3.51 10.64 6.08
N THR A 89 -4.42 9.89 6.71
CA THR A 89 -4.52 8.44 6.54
C THR A 89 -4.90 8.11 5.10
N GLN A 90 -3.90 7.72 4.30
CA GLN A 90 -4.06 7.31 2.92
C GLN A 90 -3.55 5.89 2.72
N PHE A 91 -4.22 5.13 1.86
CA PHE A 91 -3.83 3.75 1.55
C PHE A 91 -2.46 3.68 0.84
N THR A 92 -2.05 4.73 0.12
CA THR A 92 -0.72 4.86 -0.51
C THR A 92 0.41 4.93 0.51
N THR A 93 0.30 5.86 1.47
CA THR A 93 1.30 6.06 2.54
C THR A 93 1.34 4.85 3.46
N THR A 94 0.18 4.26 3.75
CA THR A 94 0.07 3.05 4.59
C THR A 94 0.73 1.83 3.92
N ALA A 95 0.46 1.59 2.63
CA ALA A 95 1.11 0.52 1.87
C ALA A 95 2.64 0.71 1.82
N PHE A 96 3.09 1.94 1.58
CA PHE A 96 4.52 2.26 1.54
C PHE A 96 5.19 2.03 2.89
N LEU A 97 4.59 2.49 3.99
CA LEU A 97 5.09 2.31 5.35
C LEU A 97 5.17 0.83 5.75
N ALA A 98 4.14 0.03 5.40
CA ALA A 98 4.14 -1.41 5.64
C ALA A 98 5.27 -2.11 4.87
N GLY A 99 5.49 -1.72 3.62
CA GLY A 99 6.58 -2.27 2.83
C GLY A 99 7.96 -1.82 3.35
N MET A 100 8.10 -0.56 3.78
CA MET A 100 9.32 -0.07 4.44
C MET A 100 9.65 -0.88 5.69
N ALA A 101 8.65 -1.17 6.53
CA ALA A 101 8.79 -2.00 7.71
C ALA A 101 9.23 -3.42 7.33
N GLY A 102 8.63 -4.01 6.30
CA GLY A 102 9.02 -5.32 5.76
C GLY A 102 10.47 -5.36 5.28
N LEU A 103 10.90 -4.37 4.49
CA LEU A 103 12.28 -4.24 4.03
C LEU A 103 13.25 -4.03 5.19
N ALA A 104 12.94 -3.14 6.14
CA ALA A 104 13.79 -2.87 7.31
C ALA A 104 14.07 -4.14 8.12
N VAL A 105 13.05 -4.99 8.31
CA VAL A 105 13.21 -6.28 9.00
C VAL A 105 14.11 -7.23 8.22
N ILE A 106 13.93 -7.36 6.90
CA ILE A 106 14.77 -8.23 6.06
C ILE A 106 16.23 -7.77 6.12
N LEU A 107 16.46 -6.46 5.99
CA LEU A 107 17.78 -5.87 6.09
C LEU A 107 18.39 -6.11 7.47
N SER A 108 17.64 -5.85 8.55
CA SER A 108 18.12 -6.11 9.91
C SER A 108 18.48 -7.59 10.12
N SER A 109 17.70 -8.51 9.56
CA SER A 109 17.99 -9.94 9.57
C SER A 109 19.28 -10.26 8.83
N LEU A 110 19.56 -9.63 7.68
CA LEU A 110 20.80 -9.84 6.92
C LEU A 110 22.02 -9.37 7.72
N PHE A 111 21.95 -8.17 8.31
CA PHE A 111 23.03 -7.62 9.16
C PHE A 111 23.29 -8.45 10.42
N LEU A 112 22.25 -9.07 10.98
CA LEU A 112 22.40 -9.95 12.13
C LEU A 112 23.01 -11.29 11.71
N ASP A 113 22.50 -11.90 10.64
CA ASP A 113 23.01 -13.17 10.11
C ASP A 113 24.48 -13.07 9.68
N SER A 114 24.96 -11.90 9.24
CA SER A 114 26.38 -11.71 8.90
C SER A 114 27.31 -11.83 10.11
N LYS A 115 26.80 -11.67 11.33
CA LYS A 115 27.55 -11.82 12.59
C LYS A 115 27.33 -13.19 13.24
N GLY A 116 26.46 -14.02 12.66
CA GLY A 116 26.08 -15.33 13.18
C GLY A 116 24.58 -15.58 12.99
N PRO A 117 24.16 -16.84 12.85
CA PRO A 117 22.77 -17.16 12.55
C PRO A 117 21.82 -16.65 13.64
N HIS A 118 20.87 -15.81 13.25
CA HIS A 118 19.89 -15.21 14.15
C HIS A 118 18.47 -15.74 13.90
N CYS A 119 17.48 -15.12 14.56
CA CYS A 119 16.07 -15.46 14.51
C CYS A 119 15.51 -15.65 13.09
N ARG A 120 15.20 -16.90 12.73
CA ARG A 120 14.65 -17.29 11.41
C ARG A 120 13.30 -16.63 11.08
N TRP A 121 12.51 -16.27 12.09
CA TRP A 121 11.17 -15.71 11.91
C TRP A 121 11.16 -14.30 11.32
N LEU A 122 12.25 -13.53 11.44
CA LEU A 122 12.36 -12.17 10.88
C LEU A 122 12.20 -12.16 9.36
N LYS A 123 12.77 -13.17 8.68
CA LYS A 123 12.71 -13.32 7.21
C LYS A 123 11.28 -13.50 6.73
N TRP A 124 10.51 -14.31 7.47
CA TRP A 124 9.10 -14.57 7.20
C TRP A 124 8.23 -13.35 7.51
N MET A 125 8.50 -12.65 8.61
CA MET A 125 7.81 -11.41 8.93
C MET A 125 8.01 -10.38 7.81
N GLY A 126 9.24 -10.19 7.34
CA GLY A 126 9.52 -9.31 6.20
C GLY A 126 8.75 -9.69 4.94
N ALA A 127 8.74 -10.98 4.57
CA ALA A 127 8.00 -11.48 3.41
C ALA A 127 6.48 -11.21 3.53
N ILE A 128 5.88 -11.47 4.69
CA ILE A 128 4.46 -11.24 4.95
C ILE A 128 4.13 -9.74 4.83
N LEU A 129 4.97 -8.85 5.35
CA LEU A 129 4.74 -7.40 5.25
C LEU A 129 4.84 -6.90 3.80
N LEU A 130 5.74 -7.45 2.98
CA LEU A 130 5.81 -7.10 1.56
C LEU A 130 4.55 -7.55 0.80
N ILE A 131 4.05 -8.75 1.09
CA ILE A 131 2.77 -9.22 0.54
C ILE A 131 1.64 -8.28 0.98
N ALA A 132 1.55 -7.97 2.28
CA ALA A 132 0.53 -7.07 2.82
C ALA A 132 0.59 -5.67 2.18
N SER A 133 1.79 -5.11 1.99
CA SER A 133 2.01 -3.84 1.28
C SER A 133 1.44 -3.90 -0.15
N SER A 134 1.73 -4.97 -0.88
CA SER A 134 1.23 -5.16 -2.25
C SER A 134 -0.29 -5.30 -2.33
N LEU A 135 -0.92 -5.94 -1.32
CA LEU A 135 -2.37 -6.10 -1.22
C LEU A 135 -3.06 -4.76 -0.97
N ILE A 136 -2.50 -3.91 -0.11
CA ILE A 136 -3.07 -2.60 0.19
C ILE A 136 -3.01 -1.71 -1.05
N ARG A 137 -1.84 -1.62 -1.70
CA ARG A 137 -1.69 -0.90 -2.96
C ARG A 137 -0.45 -1.35 -3.74
N TYR A 138 -0.70 -2.07 -4.82
CA TYR A 138 0.36 -2.59 -5.69
C TYR A 138 1.28 -1.51 -6.29
N PRO A 139 0.78 -0.38 -6.84
CA PRO A 139 1.67 0.70 -7.33
C PRO A 139 2.61 1.28 -6.27
N SER A 140 2.14 1.42 -5.03
CA SER A 140 2.96 1.93 -3.92
C SER A 140 4.06 0.93 -3.52
N PHE A 141 3.77 -0.37 -3.57
CA PHE A 141 4.76 -1.42 -3.41
C PHE A 141 5.82 -1.37 -4.53
N GLN A 142 5.42 -1.19 -5.80
CA GLN A 142 6.36 -1.07 -6.92
C GLN A 142 7.32 0.12 -6.75
N MET A 143 6.78 1.28 -6.32
CA MET A 143 7.59 2.47 -6.02
C MET A 143 8.59 2.22 -4.90
N LEU A 144 8.18 1.51 -3.84
CA LEU A 144 9.08 1.12 -2.76
C LEU A 144 10.22 0.24 -3.26
N ILE A 145 9.90 -0.82 -4.03
CA ILE A 145 10.92 -1.72 -4.57
C ILE A 145 11.90 -0.92 -5.42
N LEU A 146 11.41 -0.10 -6.34
CA LEU A 146 12.23 0.75 -7.21
C LEU A 146 13.13 1.70 -6.41
N ALA A 147 12.59 2.40 -5.42
CA ALA A 147 13.35 3.30 -4.54
C ALA A 147 14.40 2.55 -3.70
N SER A 148 14.15 1.29 -3.36
CA SER A 148 15.05 0.45 -2.57
C SER A 148 16.13 -0.27 -3.37
N VAL A 149 16.08 -0.26 -4.71
CA VAL A 149 17.03 -0.99 -5.58
C VAL A 149 18.50 -0.70 -5.24
N PRO A 150 18.96 0.56 -5.11
CA PRO A 150 20.37 0.83 -4.83
C PRO A 150 20.81 0.23 -3.48
N LEU A 151 19.94 0.29 -2.49
CA LEU A 151 20.19 -0.23 -1.15
C LEU A 151 20.20 -1.78 -1.15
N LEU A 152 19.26 -2.41 -1.86
CA LEU A 152 19.21 -3.86 -2.01
C LEU A 152 20.45 -4.38 -2.75
N LEU A 153 20.86 -3.73 -3.83
CA LEU A 153 22.08 -4.11 -4.55
C LEU A 153 23.31 -3.95 -3.66
N GLY A 154 23.46 -2.80 -3.00
CA GLY A 154 24.60 -2.54 -2.10
C GLY A 154 24.70 -3.58 -0.98
N THR A 155 23.57 -3.95 -0.38
CA THR A 155 23.53 -4.95 0.71
C THR A 155 23.82 -6.37 0.21
N VAL A 156 23.27 -6.75 -0.95
CA VAL A 156 23.57 -8.04 -1.60
C VAL A 156 25.06 -8.14 -1.92
N PHE A 157 25.66 -7.13 -2.55
CA PHE A 157 27.09 -7.12 -2.88
C PHE A 157 27.98 -7.19 -1.63
N HIS A 158 27.64 -6.40 -0.60
CA HIS A 158 28.43 -6.36 0.63
C HIS A 158 28.41 -7.69 1.40
N PHE A 159 27.25 -8.35 1.46
CA PHE A 159 27.07 -9.59 2.24
C PHE A 159 27.12 -10.87 1.41
N PHE A 160 27.39 -10.80 0.11
CA PHE A 160 27.25 -11.91 -0.83
C PHE A 160 27.98 -13.18 -0.37
N LYS A 161 29.23 -13.03 0.10
CA LYS A 161 30.10 -14.13 0.52
C LYS A 161 29.94 -14.54 1.98
N VAL A 162 29.27 -13.73 2.78
CA VAL A 162 29.18 -13.91 4.24
C VAL A 162 27.90 -14.64 4.62
N ILE A 163 26.81 -14.44 3.87
CA ILE A 163 25.48 -14.93 4.22
C ILE A 163 25.14 -16.23 3.48
N GLU A 164 24.50 -17.17 4.19
CA GLU A 164 23.86 -18.33 3.59
C GLU A 164 22.53 -17.97 2.91
N TRP A 165 22.61 -17.54 1.65
CA TRP A 165 21.45 -17.11 0.84
C TRP A 165 20.32 -18.14 0.75
N LYS A 166 20.63 -19.44 0.87
CA LYS A 166 19.63 -20.53 0.87
C LYS A 166 18.50 -20.30 1.87
N ARG A 167 18.79 -19.66 3.01
CA ARG A 167 17.81 -19.36 4.06
C ARG A 167 16.85 -18.20 3.70
N TYR A 168 17.23 -17.38 2.73
CA TYR A 168 16.44 -16.24 2.23
C TYR A 168 15.67 -16.57 0.96
N LEU A 169 16.09 -17.59 0.21
CA LEU A 169 15.42 -18.02 -1.03
C LEU A 169 13.96 -18.41 -0.81
N ILE A 170 13.65 -19.21 0.23
CA ILE A 170 12.27 -19.66 0.46
C ILE A 170 11.35 -18.49 0.85
N PRO A 171 11.68 -17.64 1.86
CA PRO A 171 10.84 -16.47 2.16
C PRO A 171 10.72 -15.50 0.98
N ALA A 172 11.79 -15.30 0.19
CA ALA A 172 11.75 -14.45 -0.99
C ALA A 172 10.85 -15.04 -2.09
N ALA A 173 10.95 -16.34 -2.36
CA ALA A 173 10.06 -17.03 -3.30
C ALA A 173 8.60 -16.93 -2.86
N VAL A 174 8.31 -17.12 -1.56
CA VAL A 174 6.96 -16.96 -1.02
C VAL A 174 6.47 -15.51 -1.15
N ALA A 175 7.32 -14.51 -0.90
CA ALA A 175 6.96 -13.11 -1.12
C ALA A 175 6.63 -12.82 -2.58
N VAL A 176 7.48 -13.28 -3.52
CA VAL A 176 7.28 -13.10 -4.96
C VAL A 176 6.00 -13.80 -5.43
N ILE A 177 5.85 -15.09 -5.12
CA ILE A 177 4.66 -15.87 -5.48
C ILE A 177 3.41 -15.28 -4.83
N GLY A 178 3.49 -14.83 -3.58
CA GLY A 178 2.40 -14.19 -2.87
C GLY A 178 1.96 -12.89 -3.54
N VAL A 179 2.89 -11.99 -3.85
CA VAL A 179 2.61 -10.70 -4.52
C VAL A 179 1.99 -10.93 -5.90
N PHE A 180 2.63 -11.74 -6.75
CA PHE A 180 2.13 -12.01 -8.10
C PHE A 180 0.83 -12.81 -8.09
N GLY A 181 0.73 -13.83 -7.24
CA GLY A 181 -0.46 -14.65 -7.08
C GLY A 181 -1.66 -13.83 -6.63
N CYS A 182 -1.48 -12.97 -5.64
CA CYS A 182 -2.54 -12.06 -5.20
C CYS A 182 -2.94 -11.07 -6.30
N LYS A 183 -1.98 -10.58 -7.11
CA LYS A 183 -2.28 -9.66 -8.20
C LYS A 183 -2.99 -10.33 -9.38
N ILE A 184 -2.60 -11.56 -9.71
CA ILE A 184 -3.26 -12.37 -10.74
C ILE A 184 -4.68 -12.70 -10.30
N TYR A 185 -4.86 -13.15 -9.05
CA TYR A 185 -6.18 -13.45 -8.49
C TYR A 185 -7.11 -12.24 -8.55
N ASP A 186 -6.62 -11.08 -8.11
CA ASP A 186 -7.32 -9.79 -8.19
C ASP A 186 -7.75 -9.49 -9.63
N THR A 187 -6.81 -9.52 -10.56
CA THR A 187 -7.09 -9.22 -11.97
C THR A 187 -8.10 -10.20 -12.57
N HIS A 188 -7.96 -11.49 -12.27
CA HIS A 188 -8.89 -12.52 -12.74
C HIS A 188 -10.30 -12.31 -12.15
N TYR A 189 -10.42 -12.01 -10.86
CA TYR A 189 -11.71 -11.79 -10.20
C TYR A 189 -12.50 -10.66 -10.89
N TYR A 190 -11.86 -9.53 -11.17
CA TYR A 190 -12.49 -8.41 -11.89
C TYR A 190 -12.76 -8.68 -13.38
N GLN A 191 -12.09 -9.67 -14.00
CA GLN A 191 -12.28 -10.01 -15.42
C GLN A 191 -13.40 -11.01 -15.68
N VAL A 192 -13.81 -11.76 -14.65
CA VAL A 192 -14.92 -12.73 -14.73
C VAL A 192 -16.27 -12.00 -14.80
N ASP A 193 -16.39 -10.85 -14.14
CA ASP A 193 -17.59 -10.04 -14.16
C ASP A 193 -17.54 -9.01 -15.31
N ASP A 194 -18.52 -9.10 -16.21
CA ASP A 194 -18.65 -8.24 -17.39
C ASP A 194 -18.81 -6.76 -17.03
N ASP A 195 -19.55 -6.46 -15.95
CA ASP A 195 -19.84 -5.10 -15.52
C ASP A 195 -18.58 -4.45 -14.93
N TRP A 196 -17.84 -5.19 -14.11
CA TRP A 196 -16.59 -4.70 -13.52
C TRP A 196 -15.48 -4.53 -14.56
N ARG A 197 -15.40 -5.42 -15.53
CA ARG A 197 -14.44 -5.31 -16.63
C ARG A 197 -14.67 -4.02 -17.43
N ASN A 198 -15.92 -3.74 -17.80
CA ASN A 198 -16.30 -2.52 -18.51
C ASN A 198 -16.08 -1.27 -17.64
N PHE A 199 -16.43 -1.35 -16.35
CA PHE A 199 -16.23 -0.26 -15.40
C PHE A 199 -14.75 0.11 -15.24
N ILE A 200 -13.86 -0.87 -15.09
CA ILE A 200 -12.41 -0.60 -14.95
C ILE A 200 -11.85 0.09 -16.20
N SER A 201 -12.23 -0.37 -17.40
CA SER A 201 -11.81 0.26 -18.65
C SER A 201 -12.34 1.69 -18.78
N TYR A 202 -13.60 1.92 -18.45
CA TYR A 202 -14.20 3.25 -18.43
C TYR A 202 -13.52 4.16 -17.39
N HIS A 203 -13.35 3.68 -16.16
CA HIS A 203 -12.74 4.42 -15.07
C HIS A 203 -11.29 4.81 -15.39
N ALA A 204 -10.51 3.92 -16.03
CA ALA A 204 -9.15 4.25 -16.46
C ALA A 204 -9.14 5.40 -17.46
N ALA A 205 -10.00 5.37 -18.49
CA ALA A 205 -10.11 6.45 -19.48
C ALA A 205 -10.62 7.76 -18.85
N ALA A 206 -11.61 7.68 -17.98
CA ALA A 206 -12.15 8.84 -17.27
C ALA A 206 -11.11 9.47 -16.32
N ALA A 207 -10.32 8.65 -15.63
CA ALA A 207 -9.26 9.12 -14.76
C ALA A 207 -8.15 9.84 -15.54
N ASP A 208 -7.78 9.37 -16.72
CA ASP A 208 -6.79 10.05 -17.57
C ASP A 208 -7.29 11.44 -18.01
N VAL A 209 -8.55 11.54 -18.42
CA VAL A 209 -9.14 12.84 -18.77
C VAL A 209 -9.21 13.75 -17.54
N SER A 210 -9.72 13.26 -16.41
CA SER A 210 -9.86 14.05 -15.18
C SER A 210 -8.52 14.53 -14.62
N ASN A 211 -7.47 13.72 -14.69
CA ASN A 211 -6.18 14.04 -14.07
C ASN A 211 -5.27 14.88 -14.97
N TYR A 212 -5.36 14.72 -16.30
CA TYR A 212 -4.41 15.33 -17.23
C TYR A 212 -5.04 16.39 -18.15
N VAL A 213 -6.34 16.33 -18.39
CA VAL A 213 -7.03 17.26 -19.29
C VAL A 213 -7.71 18.34 -18.46
N GLN A 214 -6.94 19.36 -18.07
CA GLN A 214 -7.51 20.61 -17.57
C GLN A 214 -7.86 21.48 -18.77
N ILE A 215 -9.14 21.52 -19.15
CA ILE A 215 -9.63 22.52 -20.11
C ILE A 215 -9.92 23.78 -19.30
N PRO A 216 -9.09 24.84 -19.38
CA PRO A 216 -9.34 26.05 -18.62
C PRO A 216 -10.65 26.67 -19.08
N TYR A 217 -11.50 27.08 -18.14
CA TYR A 217 -12.69 27.88 -18.45
C TYR A 217 -12.26 29.29 -18.87
N THR A 218 -12.27 29.56 -20.17
CA THR A 218 -11.92 30.85 -20.79
C THR A 218 -13.03 31.26 -21.75
N GLU A 219 -13.05 32.52 -22.20
CA GLU A 219 -14.03 32.96 -23.20
C GLU A 219 -14.00 32.13 -24.48
N LYS A 220 -12.82 31.60 -24.86
CA LYS A 220 -12.65 30.74 -26.04
C LYS A 220 -13.19 29.33 -25.83
N THR A 221 -13.26 28.83 -24.60
CA THR A 221 -13.70 27.46 -24.27
C THR A 221 -15.12 27.44 -23.66
N ARG A 222 -15.69 28.61 -23.34
CA ARG A 222 -17.05 28.77 -22.80
C ARG A 222 -18.10 28.00 -23.59
N PHE A 223 -18.02 28.03 -24.93
CA PHE A 223 -18.97 27.31 -25.80
C PHE A 223 -18.97 25.78 -25.60
N VAL A 224 -17.86 25.20 -25.12
CA VAL A 224 -17.76 23.76 -24.84
C VAL A 224 -18.50 23.44 -23.54
N PHE A 225 -18.34 24.27 -22.52
CA PHE A 225 -18.99 24.12 -21.22
C PHE A 225 -20.50 24.39 -21.31
N ASP A 226 -20.91 25.41 -22.08
CA ASP A 226 -22.32 25.73 -22.32
C ASP A 226 -23.07 24.56 -22.99
N LYS A 227 -22.41 23.79 -23.87
CA LYS A 227 -23.00 22.61 -24.52
C LYS A 227 -23.33 21.47 -23.55
N VAL A 228 -22.62 21.38 -22.43
CA VAL A 228 -22.84 20.38 -21.38
C VAL A 228 -23.62 20.97 -20.20
N GLY A 229 -24.06 22.23 -20.30
CA GLY A 229 -24.82 22.93 -19.27
C GLY A 229 -23.99 23.33 -18.04
N TRP A 230 -22.66 23.41 -18.17
CA TRP A 230 -21.77 23.78 -17.07
C TRP A 230 -21.52 25.28 -17.04
N SER A 231 -21.77 25.90 -15.88
CA SER A 231 -21.43 27.29 -15.60
C SER A 231 -19.98 27.43 -15.09
N LEU A 232 -19.49 28.67 -15.01
CA LEU A 232 -18.21 28.97 -14.36
C LEU A 232 -18.17 28.47 -12.90
N ILE A 233 -19.32 28.49 -12.22
CA ILE A 233 -19.44 28.03 -10.84
C ILE A 233 -19.28 26.51 -10.77
N ASP A 234 -19.87 25.78 -11.72
CA ASP A 234 -19.74 24.32 -11.81
C ASP A 234 -18.29 23.91 -12.12
N TYR A 235 -17.62 24.65 -13.00
CA TYR A 235 -16.19 24.45 -13.28
C TYR A 235 -15.29 24.66 -12.05
N LEU A 236 -15.62 25.61 -11.17
CA LEU A 236 -14.85 25.88 -9.94
C LEU A 236 -15.11 24.88 -8.81
N MET A 237 -16.17 24.08 -8.91
CA MET A 237 -16.55 23.07 -7.91
C MET A 237 -16.00 21.66 -8.22
N VAL A 238 -15.38 21.47 -9.39
CA VAL A 238 -14.75 20.21 -9.85
C VAL A 238 -13.25 20.25 -9.61
#